data_AF-A0A1U7WX76-F1
#
_entry.id   AF-A0A1U7WX76-F1
#
_cell.length_a   1.000
_cell.length_b   1.000
_cell.length_c   1.000
_cell.angle_alpha   90.00
_cell.angle_beta   90.00
_cell.angle_gamma   90.00
#
_symmetry.space_group_name_H-M   'P 1'
#
loop_
_entity.id
_entity.type
_entity.pdbx_description
1 polymer ?
#
loop_
_entity_poly.entity_id
_entity_poly.type
_entity_poly.pdbx_seq_one_letter_code
_entity_poly.pdbx_strand_id
1 'polypeptide(L)'
;MRVYGALMWSLGRVLNTPEVTRVYIGSFNDRPINEAPTGPVGKELFEKEQDDLLSDLKNIPKKACDRRINEFVKRARAAKIHAYIISHLKKEMPAMMGKAKKQKRLIDNLEDEFVKIQKEHHLPAGDFPNVEHFREVLSGYSIDKFEKLKPKLIQAVDDMLGYDIPELLKNFGNPYD
;
A
#
# COMPACT_ATOMS: atom_id res chain seq x y z
N MET A 1 -6.48 -23.75 -23.40
CA MET A 1 -6.99 -23.69 -22.01
C MET A 1 -6.10 -24.37 -20.96
N ARG A 2 -5.46 -25.52 -21.19
CA ARG A 2 -4.60 -26.18 -20.17
C ARG A 2 -3.42 -25.32 -19.68
N VAL A 3 -2.76 -24.61 -20.59
CA VAL A 3 -1.64 -23.69 -20.27
C VAL A 3 -2.10 -22.53 -19.38
N TYR A 4 -3.26 -21.94 -19.65
CA TYR A 4 -3.83 -20.86 -18.86
C TYR A 4 -4.11 -21.28 -17.41
N GLY A 5 -4.71 -22.46 -17.22
CA GLY A 5 -4.97 -23.00 -15.87
C GLY A 5 -3.69 -23.22 -15.07
N ALA A 6 -2.65 -23.77 -15.68
CA ALA A 6 -1.35 -23.96 -15.03
C ALA A 6 -0.67 -22.64 -14.63
N LEU A 7 -0.81 -21.60 -15.46
CA LEU A 7 -0.31 -20.26 -15.16
C LEU A 7 -1.04 -19.65 -13.95
N MET A 8 -2.38 -19.63 -13.97
CA MET A 8 -3.16 -19.03 -12.88
C MET A 8 -2.93 -19.73 -11.55
N TRP A 9 -2.79 -21.06 -11.55
CA TRP A 9 -2.43 -21.84 -10.37
C TRP A 9 -1.07 -21.43 -9.79
N SER A 10 -0.09 -21.20 -10.67
CA SER A 10 1.26 -20.79 -10.27
C SER A 10 1.27 -19.36 -9.75
N LEU A 11 0.57 -18.44 -10.43
CA LEU A 11 0.45 -17.04 -10.01
C LEU A 11 -0.22 -16.90 -8.64
N GLY A 12 -1.30 -17.62 -8.36
CA GLY A 12 -1.98 -17.56 -7.07
C GLY A 12 -1.13 -18.04 -5.88
N ARG A 13 -0.10 -18.86 -6.13
CA ARG A 13 0.86 -19.27 -5.09
C ARG A 13 1.96 -18.25 -4.84
N VAL A 14 2.28 -17.42 -5.84
CA VAL A 14 3.40 -16.48 -5.81
C VAL A 14 2.94 -15.09 -5.41
N LEU A 15 1.82 -14.64 -5.97
CA LEU A 15 1.20 -13.37 -5.64
C LEU A 15 0.43 -13.56 -4.33
N ASN A 16 1.01 -13.10 -3.22
CA ASN A 16 0.42 -13.16 -1.89
C ASN A 16 -0.71 -12.12 -1.72
N THR A 17 -1.71 -12.16 -2.60
CA THR A 17 -2.87 -11.28 -2.66
C THR A 17 -4.12 -12.12 -2.89
N PRO A 18 -5.25 -11.81 -2.20
CA PRO A 18 -6.52 -12.49 -2.43
C PRO A 18 -7.18 -12.11 -3.76
N GLU A 19 -6.69 -11.07 -4.46
CA GLU A 19 -7.25 -10.59 -5.72
C GLU A 19 -6.71 -11.37 -6.93
N VAL A 20 -7.62 -11.88 -7.78
CA VAL A 20 -7.24 -12.59 -9.02
C VAL A 20 -6.64 -11.61 -10.03
N THR A 21 -5.44 -11.90 -10.52
CA THR A 21 -4.74 -11.06 -11.50
C THR A 21 -5.34 -11.20 -12.90
N ARG A 22 -5.56 -10.08 -13.61
CA ARG A 22 -5.97 -10.06 -15.02
C ARG A 22 -4.81 -10.54 -15.90
N VAL A 23 -5.06 -11.57 -16.71
CA VAL A 23 -4.14 -12.07 -17.74
C VAL A 23 -4.77 -11.83 -19.10
N TYR A 24 -4.07 -11.16 -20.01
CA TYR A 24 -4.51 -10.96 -21.40
C TYR A 24 -3.95 -12.06 -22.29
N ILE A 25 -4.83 -12.80 -22.97
CA ILE A 25 -4.42 -13.93 -23.81
C ILE A 25 -4.44 -13.52 -25.28
N GLY A 26 -3.29 -13.53 -25.95
CA GLY A 26 -3.24 -13.24 -27.37
C GLY A 26 -1.86 -13.43 -27.99
N SER A 27 -1.77 -13.24 -29.30
CA SER A 27 -0.51 -13.17 -30.04
C SER A 27 -0.19 -11.71 -30.34
N PHE A 28 0.67 -11.09 -29.54
CA PHE A 28 1.01 -9.67 -29.65
C PHE A 28 2.18 -9.45 -30.62
N ASN A 29 1.95 -9.71 -31.91
CA ASN A 29 2.89 -9.42 -32.99
C ASN A 29 2.17 -8.85 -34.22
N ASP A 30 2.93 -8.53 -35.26
CA ASP A 30 2.49 -7.93 -36.52
C ASP A 30 1.95 -8.95 -37.54
N ARG A 31 1.94 -10.24 -37.20
CA ARG A 31 1.53 -11.33 -38.11
C ARG A 31 0.05 -11.66 -37.91
N PRO A 32 -0.64 -12.13 -38.96
CA PRO A 32 -2.02 -12.58 -38.82
C PRO A 32 -2.13 -13.72 -37.81
N ILE A 33 -3.21 -13.74 -37.04
CA ILE A 33 -3.51 -14.82 -36.10
C ILE A 33 -3.58 -16.13 -36.90
N ASN A 34 -2.73 -17.10 -36.53
CA ASN A 34 -2.80 -18.42 -37.12
C ASN A 34 -4.09 -19.09 -36.64
N GLU A 35 -5.08 -19.23 -37.53
CA GLU A 35 -6.41 -19.78 -37.23
C GLU A 35 -6.40 -21.31 -37.04
N ALA A 36 -5.36 -22.00 -37.51
CA ALA A 36 -5.28 -23.46 -37.46
C ALA A 36 -5.21 -24.06 -36.04
N PRO A 37 -4.41 -23.54 -35.09
CA PRO A 37 -4.38 -24.04 -33.70
C PRO A 37 -5.45 -23.45 -32.77
N THR A 38 -6.06 -22.32 -33.14
CA THR A 38 -6.96 -21.54 -32.28
C THR A 38 -8.45 -21.75 -32.63
N GLY A 39 -8.75 -22.10 -33.88
CA GLY A 39 -10.11 -22.15 -34.39
C GLY A 39 -10.81 -20.78 -34.41
N PRO A 40 -12.02 -20.68 -34.98
CA PRO A 40 -12.74 -19.40 -35.11
C PRO A 40 -13.03 -18.74 -33.75
N VAL A 41 -13.30 -19.54 -32.71
CA VAL A 41 -13.55 -19.04 -31.34
C VAL A 41 -12.29 -18.46 -30.69
N GLY A 42 -11.11 -19.01 -31.01
CA GLY A 42 -9.84 -18.53 -30.45
C GLY A 42 -9.39 -17.20 -31.06
N LYS A 43 -9.73 -16.94 -32.32
CA LYS A 43 -9.46 -15.66 -32.99
C LYS A 43 -10.25 -14.52 -32.34
N GLU A 44 -11.56 -14.69 -32.18
CA GLU A 44 -12.43 -13.70 -31.54
C GLU A 44 -11.99 -13.41 -30.10
N LEU A 45 -11.61 -14.44 -29.34
CA LEU A 45 -11.07 -14.27 -28.00
C LEU A 45 -9.79 -13.43 -28.00
N PHE A 46 -8.85 -13.70 -28.90
CA PHE A 46 -7.58 -12.98 -28.96
C PHE A 46 -7.76 -11.52 -29.36
N GLU A 47 -8.61 -11.25 -30.34
CA GLU A 47 -8.94 -9.88 -30.76
C GLU A 47 -9.56 -9.09 -29.60
N LYS A 48 -10.53 -9.70 -28.90
CA LYS A 48 -11.16 -9.08 -27.72
C LYS A 48 -10.17 -8.82 -26.58
N GLU A 49 -9.29 -9.78 -26.28
CA GLU A 49 -8.27 -9.63 -25.23
C GLU A 49 -7.21 -8.57 -25.59
N GLN A 50 -6.89 -8.40 -26.88
CA GLN A 50 -6.03 -7.34 -27.38
C GLN A 50 -6.69 -5.97 -27.26
N ASP A 51 -7.97 -5.84 -27.64
CA ASP A 51 -8.73 -4.61 -27.51
C ASP A 51 -8.88 -4.18 -26.05
N ASP A 52 -9.16 -5.13 -25.14
CA ASP A 52 -9.19 -4.89 -23.70
C ASP A 52 -7.84 -4.37 -23.20
N LEU A 53 -6.72 -5.01 -23.59
CA LEU A 53 -5.38 -4.56 -23.21
C LEU A 53 -5.10 -3.15 -23.73
N LEU A 54 -5.42 -2.87 -25.00
CA LEU A 54 -5.22 -1.55 -25.61
C LEU A 54 -6.06 -0.48 -24.94
N SER A 55 -7.30 -0.78 -24.57
CA SER A 55 -8.16 0.10 -23.79
C SER A 55 -7.52 0.41 -22.44
N ASP A 56 -7.04 -0.61 -21.72
CA ASP A 56 -6.37 -0.42 -20.45
C ASP A 56 -5.07 0.40 -20.56
N LEU A 57 -4.26 0.15 -21.61
CA LEU A 57 -3.05 0.92 -21.90
C LEU A 57 -3.39 2.40 -22.20
N LYS A 58 -4.41 2.66 -23.01
CA LYS A 58 -4.89 4.02 -23.30
C LYS A 58 -5.43 4.72 -22.06
N ASN A 59 -5.97 3.97 -21.11
CA ASN A 59 -6.49 4.49 -19.84
C ASN A 59 -5.43 4.64 -18.75
N ILE A 60 -4.17 4.22 -18.97
CA ILE A 60 -3.07 4.40 -18.00
C ILE A 60 -2.96 5.85 -17.52
N PRO A 61 -2.99 6.90 -18.37
CA PRO A 61 -2.86 8.28 -17.90
C PRO A 61 -3.98 8.70 -16.93
N LYS A 62 -5.22 8.24 -17.17
CA LYS A 62 -6.35 8.48 -16.28
C LYS A 62 -6.14 7.74 -14.94
N LYS A 63 -5.83 6.44 -15.01
CA LYS A 63 -5.55 5.59 -13.82
C LYS A 63 -4.29 6.03 -13.06
N ALA A 64 -3.36 6.72 -13.70
CA ALA A 64 -2.15 7.22 -13.07
C ALA A 64 -2.44 8.32 -12.03
N CYS A 65 -3.49 9.12 -12.24
CA CYS A 65 -3.95 10.10 -11.26
C CYS A 65 -4.47 9.39 -10.00
N ASP A 66 -5.39 8.44 -10.16
CA ASP A 66 -5.94 7.64 -9.06
C ASP A 66 -4.84 6.89 -8.31
N ARG A 67 -3.89 6.30 -9.04
CA ARG A 67 -2.74 5.62 -8.45
C ARG A 67 -1.91 6.58 -7.59
N ARG A 68 -1.65 7.80 -8.06
CA ARG A 68 -0.89 8.81 -7.31
C ARG A 68 -1.63 9.24 -6.04
N ILE A 69 -2.94 9.44 -6.13
CA ILE A 69 -3.78 9.76 -4.97
C ILE A 69 -3.74 8.61 -3.95
N ASN A 70 -3.87 7.36 -4.41
CA ASN A 70 -3.80 6.18 -3.55
C ASN A 70 -2.45 6.04 -2.85
N GLU A 71 -1.33 6.24 -3.56
CA GLU A 71 0.00 6.22 -2.95
C GLU A 71 0.21 7.38 -1.96
N PHE A 72 -0.35 8.55 -2.26
CA PHE A 72 -0.35 9.68 -1.33
C PHE A 72 -1.13 9.38 -0.06
N VAL A 73 -2.34 8.81 -0.19
CA VAL A 73 -3.18 8.37 0.94
C VAL A 73 -2.45 7.34 1.81
N LYS A 74 -1.83 6.32 1.19
CA LYS A 74 -1.02 5.33 1.92
C LYS A 74 0.12 6.00 2.69
N ARG A 75 0.83 6.93 2.05
CA ARG A 75 1.93 7.68 2.66
C ARG A 75 1.47 8.56 3.83
N ALA A 76 0.32 9.23 3.69
CA ALA A 76 -0.24 10.06 4.75
C ALA A 76 -0.60 9.23 5.98
N ARG A 77 -1.23 8.05 5.81
CA ARG A 77 -1.49 7.10 6.91
C ARG A 77 -0.19 6.62 7.56
N ALA A 78 0.80 6.21 6.76
CA ALA A 78 2.10 5.79 7.27
C ALA A 78 2.79 6.89 8.08
N ALA A 79 2.72 8.14 7.64
CA ALA A 79 3.27 9.29 8.37
C ALA A 79 2.55 9.55 9.69
N LYS A 80 1.20 9.46 9.71
CA LYS A 80 0.39 9.58 10.93
C LYS A 80 0.75 8.48 11.95
N ILE A 81 0.89 7.23 11.51
CA ILE A 81 1.28 6.11 12.37
C ILE A 81 2.70 6.30 12.91
N HIS A 82 3.63 6.70 12.05
CA HIS A 82 4.99 7.02 12.47
C HIS A 82 5.01 8.11 13.55
N ALA A 83 4.19 9.16 13.40
CA ALA A 83 4.08 10.20 14.42
C ALA A 83 3.56 9.68 15.77
N TYR A 84 2.59 8.76 15.77
CA TYR A 84 2.14 8.10 17.00
C TYR A 84 3.22 7.23 17.63
N ILE A 85 3.95 6.43 16.83
CA ILE A 85 5.06 5.60 17.32
C ILE A 85 6.10 6.48 18.01
N ILE A 86 6.59 7.52 17.32
CA ILE A 86 7.62 8.42 17.85
C ILE A 86 7.14 9.11 19.13
N SER A 87 5.90 9.61 19.15
CA SER A 87 5.37 10.26 20.35
C SER A 87 5.14 9.29 21.51
N HIS A 88 4.70 8.06 21.25
CA HIS A 88 4.50 7.04 22.26
C HIS A 88 5.83 6.67 22.92
N LEU A 89 6.85 6.39 22.11
CA LEU A 89 8.21 6.12 22.60
C LEU A 89 8.76 7.29 23.40
N LYS A 90 8.55 8.53 22.94
CA LYS A 90 8.94 9.74 23.68
C LYS A 90 8.22 9.88 25.02
N LYS A 91 6.93 9.55 25.09
CA LYS A 91 6.11 9.58 26.32
C LYS A 91 6.59 8.56 27.36
N GLU A 92 7.07 7.41 26.91
CA GLU A 92 7.60 6.34 27.76
C GLU A 92 9.02 6.64 28.32
N MET A 93 9.73 7.64 27.81
CA MET A 93 11.09 7.96 28.27
C MET A 93 11.11 8.70 29.61
N PRO A 94 12.01 8.33 30.54
CA PRO A 94 12.17 9.04 31.81
C PRO A 94 12.85 10.40 31.60
N ALA A 95 12.46 11.39 32.40
CA ALA A 95 13.01 12.75 32.30
C ALA A 95 14.46 12.86 32.81
N MET A 96 14.83 12.13 33.87
CA MET A 96 16.09 12.33 34.59
C MET A 96 17.06 11.14 34.48
N MET A 97 16.73 9.98 35.05
CA MET A 97 17.65 8.83 35.17
C MET A 97 17.13 7.59 34.44
N GLY A 98 18.03 6.73 33.98
CA GLY A 98 17.68 5.42 33.40
C GLY A 98 17.30 5.45 31.92
N LYS A 99 17.55 6.56 31.21
CA LYS A 99 17.21 6.74 29.79
C LYS A 99 17.73 5.61 28.90
N ALA A 100 19.02 5.27 28.99
CA ALA A 100 19.61 4.21 28.16
C ALA A 100 18.96 2.83 28.41
N LYS A 101 18.70 2.49 29.68
CA LYS A 101 18.04 1.23 30.06
C LYS A 101 16.60 1.17 29.56
N LYS A 102 15.84 2.26 29.68
CA LYS A 102 14.46 2.34 29.18
C LYS A 102 14.41 2.31 27.65
N GLN A 103 15.28 3.05 26.96
CA GLN A 103 15.38 3.02 25.51
C GLN A 103 15.66 1.61 25.00
N LYS A 104 16.66 0.91 25.57
CA LYS A 104 16.93 -0.49 25.20
C LYS A 104 15.68 -1.36 25.40
N ARG A 105 15.01 -1.24 26.55
CA ARG A 105 13.78 -1.99 26.81
C ARG A 105 12.65 -1.69 25.82
N LEU A 106 12.49 -0.42 25.40
CA LEU A 106 11.47 -0.04 24.42
C LEU A 106 11.77 -0.63 23.03
N ILE A 107 13.05 -0.64 22.63
CA ILE A 107 13.50 -1.23 21.36
C ILE A 107 13.37 -2.77 21.40
N ASP A 108 13.73 -3.39 22.52
CA ASP A 108 13.64 -4.85 22.68
C ASP A 108 12.18 -5.34 22.61
N ASN A 109 11.23 -4.56 23.14
CA ASN A 109 9.79 -4.90 23.17
C ASN A 109 8.96 -4.09 22.15
N LEU A 110 9.55 -3.69 21.02
CA LEU A 110 8.91 -2.78 20.06
C LEU A 110 7.57 -3.31 19.49
N GLU A 111 7.45 -4.64 19.33
CA GLU A 111 6.21 -5.31 18.89
C GLU A 111 5.05 -5.02 19.86
N ASP A 112 5.29 -5.17 21.16
CA ASP A 112 4.29 -4.89 22.19
C ASP A 112 3.91 -3.40 22.22
N GLU A 113 4.89 -2.52 22.02
CA GLU A 113 4.61 -1.08 21.92
C GLU A 113 3.73 -0.76 20.70
N PHE A 114 3.94 -1.42 19.56
CA PHE A 114 3.06 -1.27 18.38
C PHE A 114 1.64 -1.74 18.68
N VAL A 115 1.47 -2.87 19.38
CA VAL A 115 0.14 -3.37 19.78
C VAL A 115 -0.59 -2.40 20.71
N LYS A 116 0.13 -1.74 21.63
CA LYS A 116 -0.47 -0.70 22.49
C LYS A 116 -0.96 0.48 21.67
N ILE A 117 -0.14 0.97 20.74
CA ILE A 117 -0.49 2.10 19.86
C ILE A 117 -1.70 1.76 18.98
N GLN A 118 -1.75 0.54 18.44
CA GLN A 118 -2.91 0.05 17.68
C GLN A 118 -4.21 0.13 18.49
N LYS A 119 -4.17 -0.33 19.75
CA LYS A 119 -5.34 -0.33 20.64
C LYS A 119 -5.74 1.07 21.09
N GLU A 120 -4.76 1.91 21.45
CA GLU A 120 -5.00 3.28 21.94
C GLU A 120 -5.60 4.20 20.87
N HIS A 121 -5.18 4.04 19.61
CA HIS A 121 -5.59 4.91 18.51
C HIS A 121 -6.48 4.24 17.46
N HIS A 122 -6.90 2.99 17.70
CA HIS A 122 -7.75 2.20 16.80
C HIS A 122 -7.18 2.09 15.37
N LEU A 123 -5.88 1.80 15.28
CA LEU A 123 -5.15 1.78 14.01
C LEU A 123 -5.06 0.36 13.44
N PRO A 124 -5.24 0.16 12.12
CA PRO A 124 -5.07 -1.15 11.49
C PRO A 124 -3.63 -1.66 11.58
N ALA A 125 -3.45 -2.94 11.89
CA ALA A 125 -2.12 -3.56 11.96
C ALA A 125 -1.36 -3.49 10.62
N GLY A 126 -2.07 -3.57 9.49
CA GLY A 126 -1.47 -3.55 8.15
C GLY A 126 -0.83 -2.22 7.75
N ASP A 127 -1.15 -1.12 8.44
CA ASP A 127 -0.53 0.18 8.16
C ASP A 127 0.78 0.38 8.97
N PHE A 128 1.14 -0.52 9.88
CA PHE A 128 2.38 -0.43 10.67
C PHE A 128 3.62 -0.86 9.86
N PRO A 129 4.78 -0.24 10.11
CA PRO A 129 6.02 -0.64 9.47
C PRO A 129 6.51 -2.01 9.95
N ASN A 130 7.40 -2.63 9.19
CA ASN A 130 8.09 -3.84 9.62
C ASN A 130 8.86 -3.58 10.91
N VAL A 131 8.58 -4.36 11.96
CA VAL A 131 9.10 -4.11 13.30
C VAL A 131 10.62 -4.25 13.36
N GLU A 132 11.20 -5.27 12.72
CA GLU A 132 12.65 -5.50 12.75
C GLU A 132 13.41 -4.39 12.03
N HIS A 133 12.96 -4.00 10.84
CA HIS A 133 13.57 -2.87 10.15
C HIS A 133 13.45 -1.57 10.97
N PHE A 134 12.30 -1.34 11.62
CA PHE A 134 12.12 -0.18 12.48
C PHE A 134 13.06 -0.22 13.69
N ARG A 135 13.24 -1.40 14.30
CA ARG A 135 14.13 -1.64 15.45
C ARG A 135 15.59 -1.30 15.12
N GLU A 136 16.07 -1.77 13.96
CA GLU A 136 17.41 -1.49 13.46
C GLU A 136 17.64 0.02 13.30
N VAL A 137 16.73 0.70 12.60
CA VAL A 137 16.84 2.15 12.36
C VAL A 137 16.74 2.93 13.68
N LEU A 138 15.77 2.60 14.54
CA LEU A 138 15.52 3.26 15.82
C LEU A 138 16.72 3.17 16.77
N SER A 139 17.51 2.09 16.69
CA SER A 139 18.71 1.88 17.51
C SER A 139 19.79 2.95 17.28
N GLY A 140 19.78 3.60 16.11
CA GLY A 140 20.68 4.71 15.78
C GLY A 140 20.27 6.07 16.36
N TYR A 141 19.10 6.18 17.00
CA TYR A 141 18.56 7.45 17.50
C TYR A 141 18.45 7.50 19.02
N SER A 142 18.41 8.71 19.59
CA SER A 142 18.11 8.94 21.00
C SER A 142 16.63 9.28 21.17
N ILE A 143 15.85 8.35 21.75
CA ILE A 143 14.38 8.51 21.89
C ILE A 143 14.04 9.73 22.77
N ASP A 144 14.92 10.10 23.70
CA ASP A 144 14.71 11.28 24.53
C ASP A 144 14.82 12.61 23.77
N LYS A 145 15.31 12.61 22.53
CA LYS A 145 15.32 13.79 21.65
C LYS A 145 14.11 13.88 20.74
N PHE A 146 13.23 12.89 20.74
CA PHE A 146 12.03 12.91 19.92
C PHE A 146 11.06 14.00 20.34
N GLU A 147 10.32 14.49 19.35
CA GLU A 147 9.25 15.45 19.52
C GLU A 147 8.01 14.79 20.10
N LYS A 148 7.23 15.56 20.86
CA LYS A 148 5.89 15.13 21.29
C LYS A 148 4.90 15.25 20.15
N LEU A 149 3.82 14.46 20.20
CA LEU A 149 2.73 14.60 19.25
C LEU A 149 2.19 16.03 19.25
N LYS A 150 1.95 16.57 18.06
CA LYS A 150 1.30 17.86 17.86
C LYS A 150 -0.11 17.60 17.33
N PRO A 151 -1.16 17.65 18.17
CA PRO A 151 -2.51 17.26 17.77
C PRO A 151 -3.02 18.01 16.54
N LYS A 152 -2.68 19.30 16.41
CA LYS A 152 -3.02 20.12 15.24
C LYS A 152 -2.49 19.58 13.91
N LEU A 153 -1.29 18.98 13.91
CA LEU A 153 -0.72 18.38 12.70
C LEU A 153 -1.41 17.07 12.33
N ILE A 154 -1.82 16.28 13.33
CA ILE A 154 -2.59 15.06 13.11
C ILE A 154 -3.98 15.39 12.56
N GLN A 155 -4.64 16.39 13.16
CA GLN A 155 -5.94 16.86 12.69
C GLN A 155 -5.89 17.31 11.23
N ALA A 156 -4.86 18.05 10.83
CA ALA A 156 -4.70 18.48 9.44
C ALA A 156 -4.58 17.28 8.46
N VAL A 157 -3.92 16.19 8.87
CA VAL A 157 -3.86 14.96 8.06
C VAL A 157 -5.22 14.25 8.02
N ASP A 158 -5.93 14.23 9.15
CA ASP A 158 -7.26 13.60 9.23
C ASP A 158 -8.31 14.37 8.42
N ASP A 159 -8.29 15.69 8.47
CA ASP A 159 -9.18 16.55 7.67
C ASP A 159 -8.89 16.35 6.17
N MET A 160 -7.61 16.31 5.80
CA MET A 160 -7.20 16.05 4.42
C MET A 160 -7.66 14.67 3.93
N LEU A 161 -7.53 13.62 4.76
CA LEU A 161 -8.00 12.27 4.42
C LEU A 161 -9.53 12.17 4.38
N GLY A 162 -10.22 12.88 5.27
CA GLY A 162 -11.67 12.79 5.46
C GLY A 162 -12.50 13.68 4.53
N TYR A 163 -11.96 14.82 4.10
CA TYR A 163 -12.69 15.84 3.35
C TYR A 163 -11.99 16.23 2.03
N ASP A 164 -10.73 16.66 2.10
CA ASP A 164 -10.03 17.25 0.93
C ASP A 164 -9.82 16.23 -0.20
N ILE A 165 -9.38 15.01 0.13
CA ILE A 165 -9.15 13.96 -0.88
C ILE A 165 -10.46 13.49 -1.53
N PRO A 166 -11.53 13.17 -0.77
CA PRO A 166 -12.83 12.89 -1.37
C PRO A 166 -13.36 14.01 -2.25
N GLU A 167 -13.20 15.28 -1.86
CA GLU A 167 -13.61 16.43 -2.67
C GLU A 167 -12.79 16.53 -3.96
N LEU A 168 -11.47 16.36 -3.87
CA LEU A 168 -10.58 16.33 -5.01
C LEU A 168 -10.97 15.22 -6.01
N LEU A 169 -11.32 14.03 -5.52
CA LEU A 169 -11.74 12.91 -6.37
C LEU A 169 -13.05 13.18 -7.12
N LYS A 170 -13.99 13.95 -6.54
CA LYS A 170 -15.21 14.37 -7.27
C LYS A 170 -14.90 15.22 -8.49
N ASN A 171 -13.83 16.01 -8.44
CA ASN A 171 -13.41 16.88 -9.55
C ASN A 171 -12.73 16.10 -10.70
N PHE A 172 -12.26 14.87 -10.44
CA PHE A 172 -11.56 14.07 -11.44
C PHE A 172 -12.49 13.28 -12.38
N GLY A 173 -13.81 13.34 -12.17
CA GLY A 173 -14.79 12.56 -12.92
C GLY A 173 -14.67 11.06 -12.60
N ASN A 174 -15.76 10.32 -12.68
CA ASN A 174 -15.69 8.87 -12.51
C ASN A 174 -14.94 8.29 -13.73
N PRO A 175 -13.78 7.62 -13.57
CA PRO A 175 -13.09 7.00 -14.70
C PRO A 175 -13.86 5.82 -15.31
N TYR A 176 -14.98 5.43 -14.69
CA TYR A 176 -15.90 4.38 -15.14
C TYR A 176 -17.24 4.90 -15.68
N ASP A 177 -17.43 6.22 -15.79
CA ASP A 177 -18.52 6.82 -16.60
C ASP A 177 -18.07 7.04 -18.05
#